data_AF-A0AAP9SGP4-F1
#
_entry.id   AF-A0AAP9SGP4-F1
#
_cell.length_a   1.000
_cell.length_b   1.000
_cell.length_c   1.000
_cell.angle_alpha   90.00
_cell.angle_beta   90.00
_cell.angle_gamma   90.00
#
_symmetry.space_group_name_H-M   'P 1'
#
loop_
_entity.id
_entity.type
_entity.pdbx_description
1 polymer ?
#
loop_
_entity_poly.entity_id
_entity_poly.type
_entity_poly.pdbx_seq_one_letter_code
_entity_poly.pdbx_strand_id
1 'polypeptide(L)'
;MIRYQGNKVKKYFYFMLVILFTANVIGCTKQIGNGSVTDRKIQEDGKESIYKRLYHIGEALCKYVPKEYSYFYNGEGTVRMQTFQMHKKILTGFDDSGSAHPTYANETYAWEYTTNSLKTAALFANYDYVTCDANQLVKTDANGKRTVIYQGNGYGNIWIVNERMYLYRNNSKENKERELFSLNMQGKDEHAYGDYEVHAVYDKYLVFTNSEETEIHVMDTETEDIQLLEADAQYLYTDDDTVYFTEHPKDTDEHIVLASVKLDATERCRLADVRKEDVNQIIQTSANLYINCVQAVQDTVYFSCGTYGGSASVYQGGVLAKVKKDGSNFKVLGEAPINFTVYESGEIMKYGRINQPFQDDNGNIWIYRNNAREKLIVHGEDYYRRSTVDEHVDIRNVDVQKDVVYFSVNYSVPDESVSIGWRTGYRLQSSVYYRKNLKTGISEKLYELQI
;
A
#
# COMPACT_ATOMS: atom_id res chain seq x y z
N MET A 1 4.12 43.48 -8.60
CA MET A 1 3.97 43.42 -7.13
C MET A 1 2.56 43.77 -6.62
N ILE A 2 1.48 43.67 -7.43
CA ILE A 2 0.09 43.97 -6.99
C ILE A 2 -0.86 42.74 -7.07
N ARG A 3 -0.43 41.61 -7.68
CA ARG A 3 -1.23 40.36 -7.72
C ARG A 3 -1.13 39.46 -6.49
N TYR A 4 -0.24 39.74 -5.53
CA TYR A 4 0.00 38.87 -4.37
C TYR A 4 -0.82 39.25 -3.11
N GLN A 5 -1.47 40.41 -3.07
CA GLN A 5 -2.26 40.84 -1.91
C GLN A 5 -3.74 40.43 -1.96
N GLY A 6 -4.31 40.18 -3.15
CA GLY A 6 -5.71 39.73 -3.29
C GLY A 6 -5.99 38.31 -2.76
N ASN A 7 -4.96 37.47 -2.64
CA ASN A 7 -5.07 36.10 -2.12
C ASN A 7 -4.99 36.01 -0.59
N LYS A 8 -4.42 37.01 0.10
CA LYS A 8 -4.38 37.00 1.58
C LYS A 8 -5.75 37.27 2.18
N VAL A 9 -6.46 38.29 1.68
CA VAL A 9 -7.80 38.66 2.19
C VAL A 9 -8.82 37.52 2.00
N LYS A 10 -8.70 36.77 0.90
CA LYS A 10 -9.57 35.60 0.61
C LYS A 10 -9.24 34.37 1.46
N LYS A 11 -7.96 34.12 1.77
CA LYS A 11 -7.55 33.08 2.74
C LYS A 11 -8.07 33.39 4.14
N TYR A 12 -8.01 34.65 4.59
CA TYR A 12 -8.55 35.05 5.90
C TYR A 12 -10.08 34.88 6.00
N PHE A 13 -10.81 35.12 4.91
CA PHE A 13 -12.27 34.90 4.88
C PHE A 13 -12.64 33.42 4.97
N TYR A 14 -11.90 32.55 4.28
CA TYR A 14 -12.07 31.09 4.36
C TYR A 14 -11.68 30.56 5.75
N PHE A 15 -10.60 31.07 6.33
CA PHE A 15 -10.16 30.70 7.68
C PHE A 15 -11.14 31.18 8.77
N MET A 16 -11.74 32.37 8.61
CA MET A 16 -12.83 32.85 9.49
C MET A 16 -14.07 31.97 9.40
N LEU A 17 -14.44 31.51 8.20
CA LEU A 17 -15.58 30.60 8.00
C LEU A 17 -15.34 29.25 8.69
N VAL A 18 -14.13 28.69 8.59
CA VAL A 18 -13.75 27.45 9.28
C VAL A 18 -13.72 27.62 10.81
N ILE A 19 -13.20 28.75 11.31
CA ILE A 19 -13.20 29.07 12.76
C ILE A 19 -14.64 29.25 13.30
N LEU A 20 -15.53 29.88 12.54
CA LEU A 20 -16.94 30.02 12.92
C LEU A 20 -17.67 28.67 12.98
N PHE A 21 -17.27 27.69 12.15
CA PHE A 21 -17.81 26.34 12.18
C PHE A 21 -17.25 25.51 13.35
N THR A 22 -15.96 25.64 13.69
CA THR A 22 -15.36 24.86 14.79
C THR A 22 -15.65 25.43 16.18
N ALA A 23 -15.74 26.76 16.33
CA ALA A 23 -16.04 27.40 17.61
C ALA A 23 -17.47 27.12 18.12
N ASN A 24 -18.44 26.94 17.23
CA ASN A 24 -19.83 26.61 17.60
C ASN A 24 -20.01 25.14 18.04
N VAL A 25 -19.11 24.23 17.63
CA VAL A 25 -19.14 22.82 18.06
C VAL A 25 -18.59 22.65 19.48
N ILE A 26 -17.62 23.48 19.88
CA ILE A 26 -16.96 23.39 21.20
C ILE A 26 -17.76 24.12 22.30
N GLY A 27 -18.65 25.06 21.93
CA GLY A 27 -19.46 25.84 22.87
C GLY A 27 -20.57 25.09 23.62
N CYS A 28 -20.84 23.80 23.30
CA CYS A 28 -21.92 23.03 23.94
C CYS A 28 -21.48 21.79 24.74
N THR A 29 -20.18 21.53 24.90
CA THR A 29 -19.69 20.45 25.79
C THR A 29 -19.11 21.00 27.09
N LYS A 30 -19.89 21.82 27.79
CA LYS A 30 -19.66 22.11 29.20
C LYS A 30 -20.96 21.95 30.00
N GLN A 31 -20.87 21.07 31.00
CA GLN A 31 -21.90 20.62 31.96
C GLN A 31 -22.96 19.66 31.41
N ILE A 32 -22.88 18.40 31.84
CA ILE A 32 -23.84 17.78 32.78
C ILE A 32 -23.12 16.61 33.44
N GLY A 33 -22.93 16.69 34.76
CA GLY A 33 -22.53 15.57 35.61
C GLY A 33 -23.74 14.77 36.08
N ASN A 34 -23.47 13.52 36.47
CA ASN A 34 -24.24 12.58 37.29
C ASN A 34 -25.73 12.88 37.55
N GLY A 35 -26.59 11.96 37.08
CA GLY A 35 -27.95 11.79 37.61
C GLY A 35 -28.82 10.91 36.70
N SER A 36 -29.21 9.74 37.19
CA SER A 36 -30.31 8.93 36.65
C SER A 36 -31.62 9.72 36.62
N VAL A 37 -32.49 9.48 35.63
CA VAL A 37 -33.95 9.26 35.78
C VAL A 37 -34.59 9.10 34.39
N THR A 38 -35.45 8.09 34.31
CA THR A 38 -36.36 7.68 33.24
C THR A 38 -37.37 8.76 32.78
N ASP A 39 -37.65 8.74 31.47
CA ASP A 39 -38.88 9.09 30.75
C ASP A 39 -39.54 10.49 30.86
N ARG A 40 -39.89 10.98 29.66
CA ARG A 40 -40.88 12.02 29.29
C ARG A 40 -40.57 13.48 29.63
N LYS A 41 -40.14 14.22 28.60
CA LYS A 41 -40.85 15.37 27.99
C LYS A 41 -39.90 16.17 27.09
N ILE A 42 -39.79 15.84 25.81
CA ILE A 42 -39.54 16.83 24.73
C ILE A 42 -40.25 16.37 23.44
N GLN A 43 -41.58 16.44 23.46
CA GLN A 43 -42.45 16.86 22.35
C GLN A 43 -43.17 18.08 22.92
N GLU A 44 -43.30 19.25 22.32
CA GLU A 44 -42.97 19.85 21.03
C GLU A 44 -42.75 21.34 21.36
N ASP A 45 -41.84 22.02 20.65
CA ASP A 45 -42.07 23.37 20.12
C ASP A 45 -40.79 23.98 19.53
N GLY A 46 -40.78 24.14 18.21
CA GLY A 46 -40.30 25.39 17.60
C GLY A 46 -38.79 25.62 17.45
N LYS A 47 -37.91 24.66 17.70
CA LYS A 47 -36.49 24.78 17.30
C LYS A 47 -36.12 23.70 16.30
N GLU A 48 -36.26 24.06 15.03
CA GLU A 48 -35.52 23.44 13.94
C GLU A 48 -34.09 23.14 14.43
N SER A 49 -33.75 21.85 14.50
CA SER A 49 -32.44 21.39 14.97
C SER A 49 -31.37 22.27 14.35
N ILE A 50 -30.42 22.75 15.17
CA ILE A 50 -29.36 23.63 14.67
C ILE A 50 -28.63 22.99 13.48
N TYR A 51 -28.61 21.66 13.41
CA TYR A 51 -28.14 20.88 12.27
C TYR A 51 -28.98 21.05 11.00
N LYS A 52 -30.31 21.09 11.08
CA LYS A 52 -31.18 21.39 9.92
C LYS A 52 -30.97 22.82 9.42
N ARG A 53 -30.82 23.79 10.32
CA ARG A 53 -30.48 25.17 9.92
C ARG A 53 -29.10 25.27 9.29
N LEU A 54 -28.10 24.62 9.87
CA LEU A 54 -26.74 24.58 9.31
C LEU A 54 -26.71 23.86 7.96
N TYR A 55 -27.48 22.78 7.80
CA TYR A 55 -27.65 22.07 6.54
C TYR A 55 -28.30 22.96 5.46
N HIS A 56 -29.40 23.65 5.78
CA HIS A 56 -30.05 24.55 4.84
C HIS A 56 -29.22 25.80 4.51
N ILE A 57 -28.45 26.32 5.46
CA ILE A 57 -27.47 27.38 5.20
C ILE A 57 -26.36 26.86 4.28
N GLY A 58 -25.88 25.63 4.48
CA GLY A 58 -24.94 24.94 3.60
C GLY A 58 -25.46 24.79 2.17
N GLU A 59 -26.69 24.30 2.00
CA GLU A 59 -27.36 24.20 0.69
C GLU A 59 -27.54 25.57 0.02
N ALA A 60 -27.93 26.59 0.78
CA ALA A 60 -28.11 27.94 0.26
C ALA A 60 -26.77 28.54 -0.18
N LEU A 61 -25.69 28.30 0.57
CA LEU A 61 -24.33 28.76 0.24
C LEU A 61 -23.75 28.02 -0.99
N CYS A 62 -24.07 26.75 -1.19
CA CYS A 62 -23.67 25.99 -2.40
C CYS A 62 -24.19 26.62 -3.70
N LYS A 63 -25.29 27.39 -3.67
CA LYS A 63 -25.81 28.11 -4.86
C LYS A 63 -24.96 29.34 -5.25
N TYR A 64 -24.14 29.84 -4.33
CA TYR A 64 -23.25 30.99 -4.57
C TYR A 64 -21.80 30.57 -4.84
N VAL A 65 -21.50 29.27 -4.72
CA VAL A 65 -20.28 28.68 -5.25
C VAL A 65 -20.44 28.59 -6.77
N PRO A 66 -19.58 29.25 -7.58
CA PRO A 66 -19.66 29.12 -9.03
C PRO A 66 -19.61 27.63 -9.41
N LYS A 67 -20.37 27.18 -10.42
CA LYS A 67 -20.39 25.75 -10.87
C LYS A 67 -18.98 25.19 -11.15
N GLU A 68 -18.04 26.08 -11.44
CA GLU A 68 -16.61 25.79 -11.62
C GLU A 68 -15.93 25.25 -10.34
N TYR A 69 -16.50 25.53 -9.15
CA TYR A 69 -16.00 25.16 -7.83
C TYR A 69 -16.89 24.17 -7.07
N SER A 70 -18.07 23.79 -7.60
CA SER A 70 -18.88 22.73 -7.00
C SER A 70 -18.18 21.36 -7.03
N TYR A 71 -17.19 21.20 -7.92
CA TYR A 71 -16.25 20.07 -7.95
C TYR A 71 -15.42 19.91 -6.66
N PHE A 72 -15.22 20.98 -5.88
CA PHE A 72 -14.47 20.90 -4.63
C PHE A 72 -15.34 20.47 -3.43
N TYR A 73 -16.65 20.69 -3.49
CA TYR A 73 -17.57 20.42 -2.37
C TYR A 73 -18.34 19.11 -2.52
N ASN A 74 -18.59 18.66 -3.74
CA ASN A 74 -19.21 17.35 -4.02
C ASN A 74 -18.18 16.22 -3.97
N GLY A 75 -17.40 16.12 -2.90
CA GLY A 75 -16.50 14.98 -2.67
C GLY A 75 -15.36 14.77 -3.68
N GLU A 76 -15.40 15.26 -4.92
CA GLU A 76 -14.45 14.88 -5.96
C GLU A 76 -13.04 15.44 -5.73
N GLY A 77 -12.90 16.59 -5.04
CA GLY A 77 -11.59 17.16 -4.70
C GLY A 77 -10.84 16.38 -3.60
N THR A 78 -11.57 15.88 -2.60
CA THR A 78 -11.02 15.10 -1.47
C THR A 78 -11.03 13.60 -1.76
N VAL A 79 -11.97 13.10 -2.57
CA VAL A 79 -12.01 11.72 -3.09
C VAL A 79 -10.90 11.50 -4.12
N ARG A 80 -10.47 12.55 -4.86
CA ARG A 80 -9.20 12.52 -5.62
C ARG A 80 -7.97 12.41 -4.73
N MET A 81 -8.01 12.79 -3.45
CA MET A 81 -6.89 12.49 -2.52
C MET A 81 -6.99 11.07 -1.94
N GLN A 82 -8.21 10.55 -1.73
CA GLN A 82 -8.45 9.23 -1.11
C GLN A 82 -8.21 8.05 -2.08
N THR A 83 -8.53 8.20 -3.37
CA THR A 83 -8.15 7.21 -4.39
C THR A 83 -6.64 7.25 -4.68
N PHE A 84 -5.97 8.38 -4.40
CA PHE A 84 -4.57 8.60 -4.73
C PHE A 84 -3.55 7.97 -3.77
N GLN A 85 -3.95 7.34 -2.67
CA GLN A 85 -3.00 6.64 -1.78
C GLN A 85 -3.06 5.12 -1.98
N MET A 86 -4.27 4.54 -1.95
CA MET A 86 -4.45 3.09 -2.19
C MET A 86 -4.23 2.69 -3.65
N HIS A 87 -4.41 3.59 -4.63
CA HIS A 87 -4.17 3.30 -6.05
C HIS A 87 -2.87 3.89 -6.60
N LYS A 88 -2.00 4.46 -5.75
CA LYS A 88 -0.61 4.81 -6.14
C LYS A 88 0.41 3.77 -5.72
N LYS A 89 0.02 2.87 -4.82
CA LYS A 89 0.79 1.68 -4.49
C LYS A 89 0.61 0.69 -5.63
N ILE A 90 1.58 0.68 -6.55
CA ILE A 90 1.70 -0.38 -7.53
C ILE A 90 2.44 -1.50 -6.82
N LEU A 91 1.75 -2.61 -6.59
CA LEU A 91 2.35 -3.77 -5.95
C LEU A 91 3.35 -4.40 -6.92
N THR A 92 4.54 -4.77 -6.42
CA THR A 92 5.50 -5.60 -7.17
C THR A 92 5.00 -7.03 -7.12
N GLY A 93 4.29 -7.46 -8.16
CA GLY A 93 3.41 -8.62 -8.01
C GLY A 93 2.24 -8.30 -7.06
N PHE A 94 2.07 -9.08 -5.99
CA PHE A 94 0.85 -9.04 -5.15
C PHE A 94 0.91 -8.22 -3.86
N ASP A 95 2.06 -8.00 -3.23
CA ASP A 95 2.15 -7.35 -1.90
C ASP A 95 3.43 -6.51 -1.63
N ASP A 96 4.24 -6.21 -2.66
CA ASP A 96 5.56 -5.53 -2.62
C ASP A 96 6.78 -6.41 -2.29
N SER A 97 6.56 -7.67 -1.92
CA SER A 97 7.61 -8.63 -1.62
C SER A 97 7.57 -9.79 -2.60
N GLY A 98 8.67 -10.02 -3.32
CA GLY A 98 8.72 -11.07 -4.34
C GLY A 98 8.12 -10.66 -5.69
N SER A 99 7.76 -11.67 -6.48
CA SER A 99 7.46 -11.52 -7.91
C SER A 99 6.30 -12.43 -8.30
N ALA A 100 5.38 -11.91 -9.12
CA ALA A 100 4.30 -12.71 -9.70
C ALA A 100 4.78 -13.55 -10.90
N HIS A 101 5.91 -13.16 -11.48
CA HIS A 101 6.49 -13.76 -12.69
C HIS A 101 8.01 -14.00 -12.57
N PRO A 102 8.55 -14.64 -11.51
CA PRO A 102 9.99 -14.75 -11.35
C PRO A 102 10.63 -15.55 -12.48
N THR A 103 11.86 -15.16 -12.85
CA THR A 103 12.66 -15.87 -13.85
C THR A 103 13.74 -16.71 -13.18
N TYR A 104 13.80 -17.99 -13.50
CA TYR A 104 14.85 -18.92 -13.07
C TYR A 104 15.29 -19.78 -14.25
N ALA A 105 16.60 -19.96 -14.45
CA ALA A 105 17.15 -20.74 -15.57
C ALA A 105 16.59 -20.39 -16.97
N ASN A 106 16.32 -19.10 -17.23
CA ASN A 106 15.66 -18.59 -18.45
C ASN A 106 14.22 -19.09 -18.69
N GLU A 107 13.56 -19.59 -17.65
CA GLU A 107 12.13 -19.89 -17.62
C GLU A 107 11.42 -18.88 -16.71
N THR A 108 10.21 -18.47 -17.06
CA THR A 108 9.34 -17.62 -16.22
C THR A 108 8.25 -18.48 -15.59
N TYR A 109 8.02 -18.28 -14.30
CA TYR A 109 7.03 -19.02 -13.50
C TYR A 109 5.90 -18.08 -13.10
N ALA A 110 4.64 -18.50 -13.21
CA ALA A 110 3.50 -17.69 -12.80
C ALA A 110 2.29 -18.55 -12.44
N TRP A 111 1.46 -18.05 -11.52
CA TRP A 111 0.12 -18.57 -11.32
C TRP A 111 -0.82 -18.09 -12.43
N GLU A 112 -1.54 -19.03 -13.02
CA GLU A 112 -2.68 -18.76 -13.89
C GLU A 112 -3.97 -19.06 -13.15
N TYR A 113 -4.85 -18.07 -13.20
CA TYR A 113 -6.10 -18.06 -12.44
C TYR A 113 -7.29 -18.42 -13.31
N THR A 114 -8.41 -18.71 -12.67
CA THR A 114 -9.71 -18.93 -13.29
C THR A 114 -10.70 -17.87 -12.82
N THR A 115 -11.90 -17.86 -13.39
CA THR A 115 -12.98 -16.96 -12.96
C THR A 115 -13.40 -17.17 -11.50
N ASN A 116 -13.09 -18.32 -10.92
CA ASN A 116 -13.41 -18.68 -9.54
C ASN A 116 -12.28 -18.35 -8.55
N SER A 117 -11.18 -17.74 -9.01
CA SER A 117 -9.99 -17.48 -8.19
C SER A 117 -10.02 -16.13 -7.48
N LEU A 118 -10.97 -15.26 -7.81
CA LEU A 118 -11.06 -13.88 -7.33
C LEU A 118 -12.46 -13.58 -6.79
N LYS A 119 -12.54 -12.76 -5.74
CA LYS A 119 -13.80 -12.07 -5.41
C LYS A 119 -14.17 -11.16 -6.58
N THR A 120 -15.44 -11.16 -6.95
CA THR A 120 -15.96 -10.38 -8.08
C THR A 120 -16.56 -9.05 -7.66
N ALA A 121 -16.59 -8.76 -6.36
CA ALA A 121 -17.13 -7.54 -5.78
C ALA A 121 -16.24 -7.07 -4.62
N ALA A 122 -15.85 -5.79 -4.62
CA ALA A 122 -15.00 -5.23 -3.59
C ALA A 122 -15.15 -3.70 -3.46
N LEU A 123 -14.85 -3.17 -2.27
CA LEU A 123 -14.64 -1.74 -2.09
C LEU A 123 -13.36 -1.33 -2.84
N PHE A 124 -13.41 -0.16 -3.49
CA PHE A 124 -12.26 0.44 -4.19
C PHE A 124 -11.59 -0.49 -5.23
N ALA A 125 -12.35 -1.44 -5.80
CA ALA A 125 -11.86 -2.40 -6.78
C ALA A 125 -10.65 -3.25 -6.28
N ASN A 126 -10.56 -3.48 -4.97
CA ASN A 126 -9.54 -4.34 -4.37
C ASN A 126 -10.05 -5.78 -4.24
N TYR A 127 -9.87 -6.59 -5.28
CA TYR A 127 -10.40 -7.94 -5.36
C TYR A 127 -9.45 -8.96 -4.72
N ASP A 128 -9.88 -9.57 -3.61
CA ASP A 128 -9.10 -10.62 -2.94
C ASP A 128 -9.08 -11.92 -3.76
N TYR A 129 -7.98 -12.65 -3.68
CA TYR A 129 -7.92 -14.04 -4.13
C TYR A 129 -8.72 -14.94 -3.18
N VAL A 130 -9.39 -15.94 -3.73
CA VAL A 130 -10.17 -16.92 -2.97
C VAL A 130 -9.70 -18.33 -3.27
N THR A 131 -10.00 -19.26 -2.37
CA THR A 131 -9.65 -20.68 -2.53
C THR A 131 -10.20 -21.22 -3.83
N CYS A 132 -9.31 -21.68 -4.71
CA CYS A 132 -9.67 -22.27 -5.99
C CYS A 132 -8.69 -23.38 -6.36
N ASP A 133 -9.11 -24.64 -6.27
CA ASP A 133 -8.26 -25.82 -6.56
C ASP A 133 -7.90 -25.97 -8.06
N ALA A 134 -8.34 -25.04 -8.90
CA ALA A 134 -8.11 -25.02 -10.33
C ALA A 134 -7.02 -24.03 -10.77
N ASN A 135 -6.36 -23.32 -9.86
CA ASN A 135 -5.23 -22.46 -10.22
C ASN A 135 -4.07 -23.33 -10.71
N GLN A 136 -3.34 -22.84 -11.70
CA GLN A 136 -2.24 -23.58 -12.31
C GLN A 136 -0.93 -22.82 -12.13
N LEU A 137 0.11 -23.48 -11.64
CA LEU A 137 1.47 -22.96 -11.69
C LEU A 137 2.07 -23.35 -13.05
N VAL A 138 2.37 -22.36 -13.86
CA VAL A 138 2.84 -22.52 -15.23
C VAL A 138 4.27 -22.03 -15.33
N LYS A 139 5.12 -22.83 -15.98
CA LYS A 139 6.43 -22.38 -16.44
C LYS A 139 6.42 -22.12 -17.94
N THR A 140 7.09 -21.06 -18.35
CA THR A 140 7.23 -20.64 -19.75
C THR A 140 8.71 -20.61 -20.10
N ASP A 141 9.12 -21.37 -21.12
CA ASP A 141 10.50 -21.35 -21.60
C ASP A 141 10.83 -20.13 -22.48
N ALA A 142 12.10 -19.99 -22.85
CA ALA A 142 12.58 -18.89 -23.69
C ALA A 142 11.94 -18.85 -25.11
N ASN A 143 11.37 -19.95 -25.59
CA ASN A 143 10.64 -20.02 -26.85
C ASN A 143 9.14 -19.72 -26.68
N GLY A 144 8.69 -19.44 -25.46
CA GLY A 144 7.28 -19.21 -25.12
C GLY A 144 6.47 -20.49 -24.92
N LYS A 145 7.11 -21.67 -24.85
CA LYS A 145 6.40 -22.92 -24.58
C LYS A 145 5.97 -22.94 -23.11
N ARG A 146 4.67 -23.05 -22.90
CA ARG A 146 4.03 -23.13 -21.59
C ARG A 146 3.87 -24.57 -21.14
N THR A 147 4.18 -24.86 -19.88
CA THR A 147 4.01 -26.16 -19.23
C THR A 147 3.43 -25.98 -17.84
N VAL A 148 2.30 -26.63 -17.56
CA VAL A 148 1.74 -26.69 -16.20
C VAL A 148 2.60 -27.64 -15.38
N ILE A 149 3.12 -27.17 -14.24
CA ILE A 149 3.95 -27.97 -13.32
C ILE A 149 3.24 -28.30 -12.01
N TYR A 150 2.21 -27.55 -11.65
CA TYR A 150 1.37 -27.83 -10.50
C TYR A 150 -0.04 -27.28 -10.72
N GLN A 151 -1.04 -27.93 -10.12
CA GLN A 151 -2.42 -27.45 -10.07
C GLN A 151 -2.94 -27.56 -8.64
N GLY A 152 -3.54 -26.50 -8.12
CA GLY A 152 -4.09 -26.46 -6.77
C GLY A 152 -4.57 -25.07 -6.37
N ASN A 153 -4.74 -24.82 -5.08
CA ASN A 153 -5.28 -23.58 -4.52
C ASN A 153 -4.23 -22.50 -4.23
N GLY A 154 -3.12 -22.52 -4.94
CA GLY A 154 -2.05 -21.54 -4.77
C GLY A 154 -2.35 -20.20 -5.45
N TYR A 155 -1.74 -19.12 -4.95
CA TYR A 155 -1.90 -17.77 -5.46
C TYR A 155 -0.70 -16.89 -5.06
N GLY A 156 -0.70 -15.65 -5.54
CA GLY A 156 0.19 -14.63 -5.03
C GLY A 156 1.59 -14.67 -5.61
N ASN A 157 2.53 -14.13 -4.83
CA ASN A 157 3.94 -14.04 -5.20
C ASN A 157 4.65 -15.40 -5.12
N ILE A 158 5.73 -15.52 -5.87
CA ILE A 158 6.57 -16.72 -5.99
C ILE A 158 8.01 -16.30 -5.68
N TRP A 159 8.66 -17.03 -4.77
CA TRP A 159 10.08 -16.87 -4.49
C TRP A 159 10.84 -18.13 -4.90
N ILE A 160 11.93 -17.97 -5.66
CA ILE A 160 12.75 -19.10 -6.11
C ILE A 160 14.12 -18.99 -5.47
N VAL A 161 14.44 -19.95 -4.59
CA VAL A 161 15.71 -20.02 -3.85
C VAL A 161 16.19 -21.47 -3.87
N ASN A 162 17.46 -21.71 -4.16
CA ASN A 162 18.07 -23.05 -4.13
C ASN A 162 17.26 -24.15 -4.87
N GLU A 163 16.83 -23.84 -6.10
CA GLU A 163 16.02 -24.76 -6.94
C GLU A 163 14.68 -25.18 -6.32
N ARG A 164 14.13 -24.33 -5.44
CA ARG A 164 12.85 -24.53 -4.77
C ARG A 164 11.99 -23.28 -4.87
N MET A 165 10.70 -23.48 -5.09
CA MET A 165 9.69 -22.42 -5.15
C MET A 165 8.96 -22.33 -3.82
N TYR A 166 8.91 -21.15 -3.23
CA TYR A 166 8.09 -20.82 -2.06
C TYR A 166 6.88 -20.02 -2.52
N LEU A 167 5.71 -20.40 -2.02
CA LEU A 167 4.41 -20.12 -2.60
C LEU A 167 3.36 -19.93 -1.50
N TYR A 168 2.26 -19.24 -1.83
CA TYR A 168 1.08 -19.19 -0.98
C TYR A 168 -0.06 -20.04 -1.48
N ARG A 169 -0.83 -20.57 -0.53
CA ARG A 169 -2.15 -21.14 -0.76
C ARG A 169 -3.10 -20.78 0.37
N ASN A 170 -4.41 -20.89 0.10
CA ASN A 170 -5.42 -20.69 1.13
C ASN A 170 -5.47 -21.91 2.06
N ASN A 171 -5.41 -21.72 3.39
CA ASN A 171 -5.44 -22.82 4.35
C ASN A 171 -6.86 -23.12 4.85
N SER A 172 -7.57 -23.97 4.12
CA SER A 172 -8.93 -24.39 4.49
C SER A 172 -9.01 -25.24 5.75
N LYS A 173 -7.90 -25.85 6.22
CA LYS A 173 -7.92 -26.72 7.40
C LYS A 173 -7.96 -25.96 8.72
N GLU A 174 -7.45 -24.73 8.75
CA GLU A 174 -7.33 -23.91 9.96
C GLU A 174 -8.22 -22.66 9.97
N ASN A 175 -9.09 -22.47 8.96
CA ASN A 175 -9.79 -21.20 8.72
C ASN A 175 -8.83 -20.00 8.62
N LYS A 176 -7.60 -20.23 8.16
CA LYS A 176 -6.59 -19.18 7.97
C LYS A 176 -6.53 -18.78 6.51
N GLU A 177 -6.33 -17.48 6.27
CA GLU A 177 -6.38 -16.89 4.94
C GLU A 177 -5.15 -17.27 4.10
N ARG A 178 -4.05 -17.72 4.71
CA ARG A 178 -2.79 -18.03 4.02
C ARG A 178 -2.00 -19.17 4.67
N GLU A 179 -1.29 -19.93 3.86
CA GLU A 179 -0.22 -20.85 4.27
C GLU A 179 0.94 -20.74 3.27
N LEU A 180 2.14 -20.57 3.82
CA LEU A 180 3.40 -20.67 3.12
C LEU A 180 3.74 -22.15 2.93
N PHE A 181 4.01 -22.52 1.68
CA PHE A 181 4.46 -23.86 1.31
C PHE A 181 5.52 -23.77 0.23
N SER A 182 6.18 -24.89 -0.06
CA SER A 182 7.19 -24.96 -1.11
C SER A 182 7.08 -26.22 -1.96
N LEU A 183 7.62 -26.13 -3.17
CA LEU A 183 7.72 -27.21 -4.15
C LEU A 183 9.11 -27.17 -4.80
N ASN A 184 9.63 -28.32 -5.22
CA ASN A 184 10.77 -28.32 -6.16
C ASN A 184 10.37 -27.79 -7.54
N MET A 185 11.35 -27.51 -8.42
CA MET A 185 11.09 -26.95 -9.76
C MET A 185 10.21 -27.82 -10.68
N GLN A 186 9.91 -29.07 -10.31
CA GLN A 186 8.99 -29.95 -11.04
C GLN A 186 7.58 -29.98 -10.43
N GLY A 187 7.29 -29.12 -9.45
CA GLY A 187 5.99 -29.03 -8.77
C GLY A 187 5.70 -30.20 -7.83
N LYS A 188 6.74 -30.84 -7.31
CA LYS A 188 6.65 -31.99 -6.39
C LYS A 188 7.32 -31.66 -5.05
N ASP A 189 7.38 -32.67 -4.17
CA ASP A 189 8.11 -32.60 -2.91
C ASP A 189 7.60 -31.45 -2.03
N GLU A 190 6.30 -31.47 -1.72
CA GLU A 190 5.63 -30.37 -1.02
C GLU A 190 5.98 -30.33 0.46
N HIS A 191 6.44 -29.16 0.94
CA HIS A 191 6.60 -28.87 2.37
C HIS A 191 5.71 -27.68 2.75
N ALA A 192 5.07 -27.75 3.92
CA ALA A 192 4.21 -26.68 4.45
C ALA A 192 4.85 -26.09 5.71
N TYR A 193 4.86 -24.76 5.82
CA TYR A 193 5.53 -24.04 6.91
C TYR A 193 4.58 -23.31 7.86
N GLY A 194 3.31 -23.11 7.46
CA GLY A 194 2.31 -22.44 8.27
C GLY A 194 1.98 -21.04 7.78
N ASP A 195 1.35 -20.24 8.64
CA ASP A 195 0.84 -18.91 8.30
C ASP A 195 1.91 -17.83 8.47
N TYR A 196 2.62 -17.55 7.39
CA TYR A 196 3.72 -16.59 7.32
C TYR A 196 3.61 -15.70 6.09
N GLU A 197 4.03 -14.44 6.22
CA GLU A 197 4.18 -13.46 5.15
C GLU A 197 5.65 -13.22 4.82
N VAL A 198 6.07 -13.49 3.59
CA VAL A 198 7.45 -13.36 3.13
C VAL A 198 7.65 -11.93 2.68
N HIS A 199 8.70 -11.32 3.21
CA HIS A 199 9.02 -9.92 2.96
C HIS A 199 10.29 -9.74 2.14
N ALA A 200 11.25 -10.66 2.29
CA ALA A 200 12.52 -10.58 1.58
C ALA A 200 13.16 -11.96 1.36
N VAL A 201 14.04 -12.00 0.35
CA VAL A 201 14.99 -13.08 0.09
C VAL A 201 16.37 -12.47 0.05
N TYR A 202 17.32 -13.06 0.77
CA TYR A 202 18.73 -12.72 0.66
C TYR A 202 19.58 -13.98 0.73
N ASP A 203 20.37 -14.22 -0.32
CA ASP A 203 21.15 -15.46 -0.49
C ASP A 203 20.26 -16.71 -0.33
N LYS A 204 20.47 -17.50 0.71
CA LYS A 204 19.67 -18.69 1.06
C LYS A 204 18.60 -18.44 2.12
N TYR A 205 18.39 -17.20 2.55
CA TYR A 205 17.49 -16.86 3.64
C TYR A 205 16.17 -16.27 3.14
N LEU A 206 15.08 -16.71 3.76
CA LEU A 206 13.77 -16.08 3.67
C LEU A 206 13.47 -15.30 4.94
N VAL A 207 13.06 -14.04 4.81
CA VAL A 207 12.59 -13.21 5.92
C VAL A 207 11.08 -13.11 5.84
N PHE A 208 10.40 -13.42 6.94
CA PHE A 208 8.94 -13.39 6.99
C PHE A 208 8.37 -13.00 8.35
N THR A 209 7.11 -12.59 8.39
CA THR A 209 6.38 -12.31 9.63
C THR A 209 5.25 -13.31 9.86
N ASN A 210 4.83 -13.44 11.11
CA ASN A 210 3.57 -14.11 11.44
C ASN A 210 2.35 -13.31 10.89
N SER A 211 1.16 -13.91 10.96
CA SER A 211 -0.10 -13.32 10.47
C SER A 211 -0.49 -11.98 11.12
N GLU A 212 -0.05 -11.76 12.36
CA GLU A 212 -0.30 -10.52 13.11
C GLU A 212 0.72 -9.42 12.80
N GLU A 213 1.76 -9.73 12.01
CA GLU A 213 2.90 -8.85 11.72
C GLU A 213 3.61 -8.31 12.98
N THR A 214 3.66 -9.11 14.05
CA THR A 214 4.30 -8.73 15.33
C THR A 214 5.61 -9.45 15.60
N GLU A 215 5.95 -10.46 14.80
CA GLU A 215 7.15 -11.26 14.96
C GLU A 215 7.83 -11.42 13.61
N ILE A 216 9.13 -11.13 13.57
CA ILE A 216 9.97 -11.30 12.40
C ILE A 216 10.75 -12.60 12.56
N HIS A 217 10.72 -13.42 11.52
CA HIS A 217 11.37 -14.71 11.46
C HIS A 217 12.30 -14.78 10.25
N VAL A 218 13.28 -15.66 10.34
CA VAL A 218 14.20 -15.99 9.26
C VAL A 218 14.25 -17.51 9.10
N MET A 219 14.28 -17.99 7.86
CA MET A 219 14.50 -19.40 7.55
C MET A 219 15.73 -19.57 6.68
N ASP A 220 16.62 -20.47 7.08
CA ASP A 220 17.65 -21.01 6.21
C ASP A 220 17.00 -22.04 5.27
N THR A 221 16.95 -21.75 3.97
CA THR A 221 16.28 -22.62 2.99
C THR A 221 16.96 -23.95 2.75
N GLU A 222 18.23 -24.12 3.16
CA GLU A 222 18.95 -25.39 3.02
C GLU A 222 18.59 -26.37 4.14
N THR A 223 18.38 -25.87 5.35
CA THR A 223 18.03 -26.68 6.54
C THR A 223 16.54 -26.67 6.84
N GLU A 224 15.81 -25.70 6.30
CA GLU A 224 14.41 -25.37 6.60
C GLU A 224 14.16 -25.05 8.09
N ASP A 225 15.21 -24.65 8.82
CA ASP A 225 15.10 -24.21 10.20
C ASP A 225 14.57 -22.77 10.26
N ILE A 226 13.46 -22.58 10.98
CA ILE A 226 12.81 -21.28 11.16
C ILE A 226 13.18 -20.74 12.54
N GLN A 227 13.79 -19.55 12.56
CA GLN A 227 14.23 -18.88 13.77
C GLN A 227 13.46 -17.56 13.96
N LEU A 228 13.08 -17.30 15.21
CA LEU A 228 12.57 -15.99 15.61
C LEU A 228 13.73 -14.99 15.64
N LEU A 229 13.63 -13.97 14.79
CA LEU A 229 14.63 -12.91 14.70
C LEU A 229 14.32 -11.77 15.69
N GLU A 230 13.08 -11.27 15.69
CA GLU A 230 12.62 -10.23 16.60
C GLU A 230 11.15 -10.45 16.99
N ALA A 231 10.82 -10.15 18.25
CA ALA A 231 9.46 -10.19 18.78
C ALA A 231 8.98 -8.78 19.11
N ASP A 232 7.66 -8.57 19.03
CA ASP A 232 7.03 -7.26 19.19
C ASP A 232 7.65 -6.20 18.25
N ALA A 233 7.78 -6.60 16.99
CA ALA A 233 8.46 -5.85 15.95
C ALA A 233 7.66 -5.89 14.64
N GLN A 234 7.62 -4.76 13.93
CA GLN A 234 7.03 -4.66 12.59
C GLN A 234 8.14 -4.53 11.55
N TYR A 235 8.15 -5.45 10.57
CA TYR A 235 9.09 -5.41 9.45
C TYR A 235 8.93 -4.13 8.62
N LEU A 236 10.04 -3.56 8.13
CA LEU A 236 10.02 -2.39 7.25
C LEU A 236 10.77 -2.62 5.93
N TYR A 237 11.96 -3.21 6.00
CA TYR A 237 12.88 -3.33 4.87
C TYR A 237 14.01 -4.33 5.16
N THR A 238 14.57 -4.94 4.11
CA THR A 238 15.82 -5.72 4.17
C THR A 238 16.82 -5.13 3.17
N ASP A 239 18.05 -4.91 3.64
CA ASP A 239 19.21 -4.53 2.84
C ASP A 239 20.29 -5.57 3.08
N ASP A 240 20.67 -6.31 2.06
CA ASP A 240 21.59 -7.45 2.18
C ASP A 240 21.21 -8.40 3.35
N ASP A 241 22.12 -8.61 4.28
CA ASP A 241 21.96 -9.46 5.46
C ASP A 241 21.32 -8.74 6.66
N THR A 242 20.78 -7.53 6.47
CA THR A 242 20.28 -6.68 7.57
C THR A 242 18.78 -6.40 7.40
N VAL A 243 18.01 -6.68 8.45
CA VAL A 243 16.58 -6.36 8.55
C VAL A 243 16.40 -5.07 9.33
N TYR A 244 15.54 -4.19 8.83
CA TYR A 244 15.10 -2.95 9.48
C TYR A 244 13.64 -3.08 9.91
N PHE A 245 13.35 -2.62 11.13
CA PHE A 245 12.05 -2.82 11.76
C PHE A 245 11.69 -1.71 12.76
N THR A 246 10.42 -1.64 13.12
CA THR A 246 9.91 -0.83 14.23
C THR A 246 9.76 -1.68 15.48
N GLU A 247 10.27 -1.21 16.64
CA GLU A 247 10.01 -1.83 17.95
C GLU A 247 8.64 -1.39 18.50
N HIS A 248 7.93 -2.29 19.20
CA HIS A 248 6.66 -2.01 19.87
C HIS A 248 5.64 -1.30 18.96
N PRO A 249 5.28 -1.86 17.78
CA PRO A 249 4.49 -1.16 16.77
C PRO A 249 3.09 -0.71 17.24
N LYS A 250 2.59 -1.27 18.34
CA LYS A 250 1.31 -0.90 18.97
C LYS A 250 1.41 0.36 19.85
N ASP A 251 2.60 0.71 20.32
CA ASP A 251 2.87 1.80 21.27
C ASP A 251 3.61 2.97 20.58
N THR A 252 3.03 3.47 19.49
CA THR A 252 3.65 4.46 18.59
C THR A 252 3.00 5.84 18.66
N ASP A 253 2.26 6.14 19.73
CA ASP A 253 1.51 7.38 19.88
C ASP A 253 2.41 8.60 20.17
N GLU A 254 3.43 8.44 21.01
CA GLU A 254 4.34 9.51 21.42
C GLU A 254 5.70 9.47 20.71
N HIS A 255 6.17 8.28 20.35
CA HIS A 255 7.43 8.09 19.65
C HIS A 255 7.42 6.80 18.82
N ILE A 256 8.36 6.66 17.90
CA ILE A 256 8.56 5.44 17.12
C ILE A 256 10.05 5.16 16.97
N VAL A 257 10.41 3.88 17.09
CA VAL A 257 11.81 3.44 17.03
C VAL A 257 12.09 2.78 15.71
N LEU A 258 13.18 3.18 15.05
CA LEU A 258 13.79 2.41 13.96
C LEU A 258 14.94 1.61 14.52
N ALA A 259 14.95 0.30 14.29
CA ALA A 259 16.01 -0.61 14.67
C ALA A 259 16.44 -1.49 13.49
N SER A 260 17.59 -2.15 13.64
CA SER A 260 18.08 -3.14 12.69
C SER A 260 18.74 -4.32 13.37
N VAL A 261 18.80 -5.46 12.69
CA VAL A 261 19.49 -6.68 13.13
C VAL A 261 19.95 -7.49 11.92
N LYS A 262 21.06 -8.22 12.05
CA LYS A 262 21.50 -9.16 11.00
C LYS A 262 20.66 -10.43 11.01
N LEU A 263 20.60 -11.12 9.87
CA LEU A 263 19.86 -12.38 9.71
C LEU A 263 20.32 -13.50 10.64
N ASP A 264 21.56 -13.44 11.14
CA ASP A 264 22.10 -14.37 12.15
C ASP A 264 21.80 -13.94 13.60
N ALA A 265 20.90 -12.99 13.79
CA ALA A 265 20.52 -12.37 15.07
C ALA A 265 21.67 -11.62 15.79
N THR A 266 22.75 -11.30 15.08
CA THR A 266 23.84 -10.47 15.61
C THR A 266 23.68 -9.00 15.26
N GLU A 267 24.54 -8.15 15.83
CA GLU A 267 24.64 -6.72 15.49
C GLU A 267 23.32 -5.92 15.58
N ARG A 268 22.43 -6.33 16.48
CA ARG A 268 21.19 -5.59 16.77
C ARG A 268 21.51 -4.16 17.21
N CYS A 269 20.93 -3.17 16.52
CA CYS A 269 21.17 -1.75 16.76
C CYS A 269 19.86 -0.96 16.79
N ARG A 270 19.70 -0.11 17.80
CA ARG A 270 18.64 0.91 17.82
C ARG A 270 19.14 2.15 17.07
N LEU A 271 18.58 2.39 15.89
CA LEU A 271 19.08 3.41 14.96
C LEU A 271 18.54 4.80 15.28
N ALA A 272 17.23 4.93 15.48
CA ALA A 272 16.60 6.21 15.77
C ALA A 272 15.41 6.06 16.71
N ASP A 273 15.18 7.07 17.52
CA ASP A 273 13.98 7.24 18.35
C ASP A 273 13.34 8.57 17.96
N VAL A 274 12.31 8.50 17.10
CA VAL A 274 11.67 9.70 16.54
C VAL A 274 10.48 10.04 17.40
N ARG A 275 10.51 11.22 18.01
CA ARG A 275 9.40 11.69 18.84
C ARG A 275 8.35 12.38 17.98
N LYS A 276 7.10 12.36 18.42
CA LYS A 276 6.00 13.04 17.74
C LYS A 276 6.25 14.52 17.51
N GLU A 277 6.96 15.17 18.44
CA GLU A 277 7.37 16.58 18.35
C GLU A 277 8.32 16.87 17.18
N ASP A 278 9.12 15.87 16.76
CA ASP A 278 10.03 16.00 15.60
C ASP A 278 9.27 15.91 14.27
N VAL A 279 8.09 15.26 14.27
CA VAL A 279 7.29 14.96 13.08
C VAL A 279 6.19 16.02 12.85
N ASN A 280 5.58 16.50 13.93
CA ASN A 280 4.39 17.38 13.88
C ASN A 280 4.72 18.84 14.15
N GLN A 281 4.63 19.70 13.13
CA GLN A 281 4.67 21.15 13.33
C GLN A 281 3.29 21.78 13.58
N ILE A 282 2.14 21.17 13.19
CA ILE A 282 0.86 21.92 13.18
C ILE A 282 -0.42 21.13 13.57
N ILE A 283 -0.45 19.79 13.71
CA ILE A 283 -1.74 19.07 13.91
C ILE A 283 -1.78 18.23 15.21
N GLN A 284 -2.69 18.61 16.11
CA GLN A 284 -3.08 17.88 17.32
C GLN A 284 -3.97 16.67 16.97
N THR A 285 -3.38 15.54 16.58
CA THR A 285 -4.10 14.27 16.52
C THR A 285 -3.41 13.22 17.37
N SER A 286 -4.19 12.46 18.15
CA SER A 286 -3.78 11.25 18.87
C SER A 286 -3.44 10.08 17.93
N ALA A 287 -2.96 10.38 16.72
CA ALA A 287 -2.61 9.40 15.71
C ALA A 287 -1.24 8.80 16.03
N ASN A 288 -1.13 7.49 15.81
CA ASN A 288 0.13 6.75 15.86
C ASN A 288 1.09 7.23 14.78
N LEU A 289 2.39 7.14 15.08
CA LEU A 289 3.49 7.33 14.15
C LEU A 289 3.72 6.04 13.35
N TYR A 290 4.12 6.20 12.10
CA TYR A 290 4.43 5.10 11.19
C TYR A 290 5.70 5.43 10.41
N ILE A 291 6.62 4.46 10.33
CA ILE A 291 7.72 4.48 9.37
C ILE A 291 7.21 3.82 8.07
N ASN A 292 7.22 4.56 6.97
CA ASN A 292 6.54 4.13 5.74
C ASN A 292 7.49 3.58 4.69
N CYS A 293 8.72 4.08 4.66
CA CYS A 293 9.73 3.70 3.69
C CYS A 293 11.10 3.80 4.36
N VAL A 294 11.92 2.77 4.18
CA VAL A 294 13.30 2.69 4.65
C VAL A 294 14.16 2.28 3.46
N GLN A 295 15.30 2.94 3.28
CA GLN A 295 16.33 2.54 2.32
C GLN A 295 17.71 2.80 2.91
N ALA A 296 18.61 1.84 2.74
CA ALA A 296 20.00 1.97 3.12
C ALA A 296 20.85 2.23 1.88
N VAL A 297 21.77 3.18 1.99
CA VAL A 297 22.75 3.51 0.95
C VAL A 297 24.07 3.73 1.64
N GLN A 298 25.06 2.89 1.34
CA GLN A 298 26.37 2.89 1.99
C GLN A 298 26.22 2.78 3.53
N ASP A 299 26.78 3.73 4.27
CA ASP A 299 26.73 3.80 5.74
C ASP A 299 25.49 4.57 6.27
N THR A 300 24.55 4.96 5.42
CA THR A 300 23.40 5.80 5.80
C THR A 300 22.07 5.13 5.52
N VAL A 301 21.19 5.16 6.52
CA VAL A 301 19.79 4.74 6.43
C VAL A 301 18.91 5.97 6.30
N TYR A 302 18.06 6.00 5.29
CA TYR A 302 17.06 7.04 5.04
C TYR A 302 15.68 6.47 5.31
N PHE A 303 14.80 7.26 5.92
CA PHE A 303 13.45 6.80 6.21
C PHE A 303 12.43 7.93 6.30
N SER A 304 11.17 7.61 5.98
CA SER A 304 10.02 8.52 6.13
C SER A 304 9.19 8.12 7.34
N CYS A 305 8.90 9.08 8.22
CA CYS A 305 8.09 8.89 9.41
C CYS A 305 6.93 9.90 9.42
N GLY A 306 5.70 9.44 9.64
CA GLY A 306 4.53 10.32 9.62
C GLY A 306 3.30 9.73 10.29
N THR A 307 2.16 10.39 10.13
CA THR A 307 0.89 9.98 10.75
C THR A 307 -0.21 9.77 9.70
N TYR A 308 -1.20 8.96 10.05
CA TYR A 308 -2.41 8.75 9.26
C TYR A 308 -3.64 9.20 10.03
N GLY A 309 -4.62 9.74 9.31
CA GLY A 309 -5.82 10.34 9.89
C GLY A 309 -7.11 9.90 9.21
N GLY A 310 -8.17 9.85 10.01
CA GLY A 310 -9.53 9.53 9.58
C GLY A 310 -9.76 8.06 9.27
N SER A 311 -11.03 7.68 9.07
CA SER A 311 -11.45 6.30 8.74
C SER A 311 -11.00 5.83 7.34
N ALA A 312 -10.35 6.71 6.59
CA ALA A 312 -9.76 6.45 5.28
C ALA A 312 -8.25 6.16 5.36
N SER A 313 -7.64 6.25 6.56
CA SER A 313 -6.20 6.12 6.76
C SER A 313 -5.40 6.99 5.78
N VAL A 314 -5.68 8.30 5.76
CA VAL A 314 -5.01 9.24 4.85
C VAL A 314 -3.76 9.78 5.52
N TYR A 315 -2.63 9.71 4.81
CA TYR A 315 -1.37 10.29 5.29
C TYR A 315 -1.52 11.79 5.54
N GLN A 316 -1.22 12.23 6.77
CA GLN A 316 -1.36 13.62 7.22
C GLN A 316 -0.04 14.40 7.17
N GLY A 317 1.01 13.80 6.60
CA GLY A 317 2.34 14.38 6.55
C GLY A 317 3.29 13.74 7.57
N GLY A 318 4.54 14.19 7.50
CA GLY A 318 5.61 13.68 8.34
C GLY A 318 6.96 14.24 7.91
N VAL A 319 8.03 13.58 8.36
CA VAL A 319 9.42 13.96 8.11
C VAL A 319 10.21 12.89 7.40
N LEU A 320 11.07 13.33 6.48
CA LEU A 320 12.14 12.53 5.92
C LEU A 320 13.36 12.69 6.81
N ALA A 321 13.96 11.59 7.24
CA ALA A 321 15.11 11.58 8.12
C ALA A 321 16.21 10.66 7.61
N LYS A 322 17.41 10.82 8.17
CA LYS A 322 18.52 9.91 7.96
C LYS A 322 19.31 9.67 9.23
N VAL A 323 19.98 8.53 9.29
CA VAL A 323 20.85 8.12 10.39
C VAL A 323 21.95 7.21 9.85
N LYS A 324 23.09 7.10 10.53
CA LYS A 324 24.10 6.11 10.16
C LYS A 324 23.69 4.69 10.55
N LYS A 325 24.25 3.67 9.91
CA LYS A 325 24.02 2.25 10.26
C LYS A 325 24.45 1.90 11.70
N ASP A 326 25.32 2.71 12.32
CA ASP A 326 25.71 2.60 13.73
C ASP A 326 24.78 3.35 14.72
N GLY A 327 23.69 3.96 14.23
CA GLY A 327 22.74 4.75 15.01
C GLY A 327 23.17 6.20 15.30
N SER A 328 24.37 6.62 14.86
CA SER A 328 24.85 7.98 15.08
C SER A 328 24.35 8.97 14.01
N ASN A 329 24.47 10.27 14.31
CA ASN A 329 24.23 11.36 13.35
C ASN A 329 22.80 11.39 12.75
N PHE A 330 21.80 11.04 13.55
CA PHE A 330 20.39 11.21 13.19
C PHE A 330 20.06 12.68 12.84
N LYS A 331 19.38 12.88 11.71
CA LYS A 331 18.97 14.21 11.22
C LYS A 331 17.64 14.14 10.48
N VAL A 332 16.75 15.08 10.80
CA VAL A 332 15.57 15.40 9.99
C VAL A 332 15.98 16.27 8.80
N LEU A 333 15.53 15.91 7.60
CA LEU A 333 15.87 16.56 6.33
C LEU A 333 14.77 17.49 5.82
N GLY A 334 13.51 17.28 6.23
CA GLY A 334 12.36 18.09 5.80
C GLY A 334 11.08 17.28 5.74
N GLU A 335 10.11 17.76 4.96
CA GLU A 335 8.83 17.06 4.76
C GLU A 335 9.02 15.69 4.08
N ALA A 336 8.35 14.66 4.60
CA ALA A 336 8.39 13.33 4.02
C ALA A 336 7.42 13.16 2.85
N PRO A 337 7.87 12.65 1.70
CA PRO A 337 7.02 11.80 0.90
C PRO A 337 6.78 10.47 1.63
N ILE A 338 5.64 9.82 1.37
CA ILE A 338 5.33 8.49 1.94
C ILE A 338 6.38 7.47 1.46
N ASN A 339 6.57 7.40 0.14
CA ASN A 339 7.58 6.59 -0.53
C ASN A 339 8.57 7.49 -1.29
N PHE A 340 9.84 7.12 -1.23
CA PHE A 340 10.94 7.80 -1.91
C PHE A 340 12.01 6.80 -2.30
N THR A 341 12.86 7.18 -3.24
CA THR A 341 14.06 6.43 -3.60
C THR A 341 15.31 7.25 -3.27
N VAL A 342 16.36 6.58 -2.81
CA VAL A 342 17.68 7.19 -2.62
C VAL A 342 18.67 6.52 -3.56
N TYR A 343 19.33 7.33 -4.39
CA TYR A 343 20.41 6.86 -5.25
C TYR A 343 21.71 6.70 -4.47
N GLU A 344 22.67 5.97 -5.04
CA GLU A 344 24.00 5.78 -4.44
C GLU A 344 24.74 7.10 -4.17
N SER A 345 24.41 8.15 -4.93
CA SER A 345 24.91 9.51 -4.73
C SER A 345 24.35 10.21 -3.47
N GLY A 346 23.34 9.62 -2.83
CA GLY A 346 22.54 10.23 -1.77
C GLY A 346 21.44 11.18 -2.28
N GLU A 347 21.23 11.27 -3.59
CA GLU A 347 20.13 12.02 -4.18
C GLU A 347 18.79 11.36 -3.85
N ILE A 348 17.81 12.16 -3.42
CA ILE A 348 16.50 11.67 -2.98
C ILE A 348 15.45 12.01 -4.04
N MET A 349 14.81 10.97 -4.53
CA MET A 349 13.80 11.03 -5.58
C MET A 349 12.41 10.83 -5.00
N LYS A 350 11.45 11.56 -5.56
CA LYS A 350 10.03 11.41 -5.21
C LYS A 350 9.48 10.09 -5.78
N TYR A 351 8.56 9.48 -5.03
CA TYR A 351 7.85 8.24 -5.35
C TYR A 351 8.72 6.98 -5.31
N GLY A 352 8.05 5.83 -5.20
CA GLY A 352 8.61 4.49 -5.36
C GLY A 352 9.70 4.12 -4.37
N ARG A 353 10.04 2.83 -4.30
CA ARG A 353 11.29 2.36 -3.72
C ARG A 353 12.25 1.96 -4.84
N ILE A 354 13.54 1.89 -4.56
CA ILE A 354 14.52 1.39 -5.53
C ILE A 354 14.11 -0.03 -5.97
N ASN A 355 14.24 -0.32 -7.26
CA ASN A 355 13.86 -1.59 -7.87
C ASN A 355 12.38 -1.99 -7.72
N GLN A 356 11.49 -1.08 -7.34
CA GLN A 356 10.06 -1.32 -7.27
C GLN A 356 9.28 -0.41 -8.22
N PRO A 357 8.38 -0.96 -9.06
CA PRO A 357 7.42 -0.19 -9.82
C PRO A 357 6.61 0.80 -8.96
N PHE A 358 6.38 1.98 -9.52
CA PHE A 358 5.53 3.00 -8.89
C PHE A 358 4.77 3.79 -9.95
N GLN A 359 3.63 4.35 -9.55
CA GLN A 359 2.82 5.20 -10.41
C GLN A 359 3.10 6.68 -10.14
N ASP A 360 3.22 7.47 -11.21
CA ASP A 360 3.28 8.92 -11.13
C ASP A 360 1.90 9.59 -11.15
N ASP A 361 1.85 10.92 -11.00
CA ASP A 361 0.57 11.65 -10.96
C ASP A 361 -0.20 11.64 -12.31
N ASN A 362 0.44 11.25 -13.40
CA ASN A 362 -0.18 11.09 -14.72
C ASN A 362 -0.67 9.66 -14.97
N GLY A 363 -0.49 8.76 -14.00
CA GLY A 363 -0.83 7.35 -14.14
C GLY A 363 0.24 6.54 -14.87
N ASN A 364 1.40 7.09 -15.25
CA ASN A 364 2.45 6.26 -15.85
C ASN A 364 3.14 5.41 -14.79
N ILE A 365 3.59 4.22 -15.17
CA ILE A 365 4.33 3.31 -14.30
C ILE A 365 5.82 3.39 -14.62
N TRP A 366 6.61 3.56 -13.57
CA TRP A 366 8.04 3.77 -13.60
C TRP A 366 8.75 2.85 -12.63
N ILE A 367 10.05 2.69 -12.80
CA ILE A 367 10.95 2.08 -11.82
C ILE A 367 12.19 2.95 -11.68
N TYR A 368 12.74 3.00 -10.47
CA TYR A 368 14.09 3.50 -10.25
C TYR A 368 15.03 2.30 -10.18
N ARG A 369 16.06 2.27 -11.03
CA ARG A 369 17.13 1.26 -10.98
C ARG A 369 18.42 1.83 -11.55
N ASN A 370 19.58 1.40 -11.05
CA ASN A 370 20.89 1.86 -11.52
C ASN A 370 21.03 3.40 -11.58
N ASN A 371 20.55 4.11 -10.55
CA ASN A 371 20.51 5.57 -10.48
C ASN A 371 19.77 6.26 -11.65
N ALA A 372 18.86 5.54 -12.32
CA ALA A 372 18.06 6.04 -13.41
C ALA A 372 16.57 5.77 -13.18
N ARG A 373 15.73 6.63 -13.77
CA ARG A 373 14.28 6.46 -13.81
C ARG A 373 13.88 5.91 -15.17
N GLU A 374 13.37 4.69 -15.18
CA GLU A 374 12.95 4.00 -16.40
C GLU A 374 11.43 3.93 -16.48
N LYS A 375 10.88 4.27 -17.65
CA LYS A 375 9.43 4.20 -17.89
C LYS A 375 9.06 2.78 -18.30
N LEU A 376 8.11 2.18 -17.61
CA LEU A 376 7.67 0.81 -17.86
C LEU A 376 6.40 0.80 -18.71
N ILE A 377 5.36 1.48 -18.22
CA ILE A 377 4.01 1.44 -18.79
C ILE A 377 3.50 2.88 -18.93
N VAL A 378 3.02 3.20 -20.13
CA VAL A 378 2.54 4.51 -20.53
C VAL A 378 1.02 4.51 -20.50
N HIS A 379 0.43 5.35 -19.65
CA HIS A 379 -1.01 5.56 -19.67
C HIS A 379 -1.43 6.25 -20.98
N GLY A 380 -2.46 5.72 -21.63
CA GLY A 380 -2.97 6.16 -22.93
C GLY A 380 -2.47 5.31 -24.10
N GLU A 381 -1.23 4.80 -24.03
CA GLU A 381 -0.65 3.93 -25.07
C GLU A 381 -0.79 2.44 -24.73
N ASP A 382 -0.41 2.04 -23.51
CA ASP A 382 -0.46 0.65 -23.07
C ASP A 382 -1.79 0.30 -22.38
N TYR A 383 -2.36 1.26 -21.66
CA TYR A 383 -3.63 1.09 -20.97
C TYR A 383 -4.29 2.44 -20.71
N TYR A 384 -5.62 2.46 -20.63
CA TYR A 384 -6.37 3.67 -20.33
C TYR A 384 -7.06 3.57 -18.97
N ARG A 385 -6.39 4.05 -17.91
CA ARG A 385 -7.00 4.31 -16.61
C ARG A 385 -8.21 5.22 -16.77
N ARG A 386 -9.34 4.79 -16.23
CA ARG A 386 -10.60 5.53 -16.24
C ARG A 386 -11.32 5.29 -14.94
N SER A 387 -11.90 6.33 -14.35
CA SER A 387 -12.83 6.20 -13.24
C SER A 387 -13.97 7.15 -13.49
N THR A 388 -15.12 6.61 -13.84
CA THR A 388 -16.36 7.31 -14.19
C THR A 388 -17.50 6.72 -13.37
N VAL A 389 -18.70 7.29 -13.52
CA VAL A 389 -19.91 6.77 -12.88
C VAL A 389 -20.32 5.38 -13.39
N ASP A 390 -19.82 4.98 -14.56
CA ASP A 390 -20.18 3.71 -15.20
C ASP A 390 -19.03 2.69 -15.23
N GLU A 391 -17.79 3.13 -15.08
CA GLU A 391 -16.61 2.28 -15.33
C GLU A 391 -15.41 2.68 -14.47
N HIS A 392 -14.66 1.68 -14.03
CA HIS A 392 -13.36 1.80 -13.39
C HIS A 392 -12.36 0.84 -14.02
N VAL A 393 -11.22 1.37 -14.47
CA VAL A 393 -10.13 0.61 -15.08
C VAL A 393 -8.85 0.91 -14.32
N ASP A 394 -8.18 -0.15 -13.85
CA ASP A 394 -6.98 -0.04 -13.03
C ASP A 394 -5.92 -1.07 -13.41
N ILE A 395 -4.66 -0.74 -13.15
CA ILE A 395 -3.52 -1.61 -13.40
C ILE A 395 -3.02 -2.23 -12.11
N ARG A 396 -2.66 -3.51 -12.14
CA ARG A 396 -2.21 -4.30 -10.98
C ARG A 396 -1.07 -5.24 -11.36
N ASN A 397 -0.44 -5.83 -10.35
CA ASN A 397 0.54 -6.91 -10.48
C ASN A 397 1.70 -6.57 -11.42
N VAL A 398 2.26 -5.35 -11.29
CA VAL A 398 3.33 -4.92 -12.17
C VAL A 398 4.63 -5.53 -11.69
N ASP A 399 5.23 -6.33 -12.55
CA ASP A 399 6.46 -7.06 -12.25
C ASP A 399 7.45 -6.90 -13.40
N VAL A 400 8.73 -6.73 -13.08
CA VAL A 400 9.78 -6.43 -14.06
C VAL A 400 10.84 -7.52 -14.01
N GLN A 401 11.00 -8.22 -15.13
CA GLN A 401 11.98 -9.29 -15.28
C GLN A 401 12.85 -8.99 -16.49
N LYS A 402 14.10 -8.58 -16.23
CA LYS A 402 15.06 -8.14 -17.24
C LYS A 402 14.51 -6.97 -18.09
N ASP A 403 14.09 -7.28 -19.32
CA ASP A 403 13.55 -6.35 -20.31
C ASP A 403 12.05 -6.58 -20.58
N VAL A 404 11.36 -7.31 -19.71
CA VAL A 404 9.93 -7.63 -19.83
C VAL A 404 9.19 -7.12 -18.59
N VAL A 405 8.03 -6.50 -18.82
CA VAL A 405 7.11 -6.11 -17.76
C VAL A 405 5.84 -6.93 -17.87
N TYR A 406 5.46 -7.58 -16.79
CA TYR A 406 4.19 -8.27 -16.64
C TYR A 406 3.23 -7.36 -15.85
N PHE A 407 1.97 -7.34 -16.23
CA PHE A 407 0.94 -6.55 -15.53
C PHE A 407 -0.45 -7.07 -15.86
N SER A 408 -1.43 -6.75 -15.01
CA SER A 408 -2.84 -7.02 -15.28
C SER A 408 -3.66 -5.73 -15.30
N VAL A 409 -4.69 -5.69 -16.13
CA VAL A 409 -5.65 -4.58 -16.22
C VAL A 409 -7.02 -5.10 -15.81
N ASN A 410 -7.57 -4.53 -14.75
CA ASN A 410 -8.90 -4.85 -14.25
C ASN A 410 -9.91 -3.86 -14.82
N TYR A 411 -11.01 -4.39 -15.34
CA TYR A 411 -12.17 -3.64 -15.80
C TYR A 411 -13.33 -3.91 -14.87
N SER A 412 -13.90 -2.84 -14.32
CA SER A 412 -14.90 -2.91 -13.27
C SER A 412 -16.01 -1.90 -13.50
N VAL A 413 -17.17 -2.17 -12.93
CA VAL A 413 -18.31 -1.25 -12.93
C VAL A 413 -18.66 -0.89 -11.48
N PRO A 414 -19.03 0.37 -11.17
CA PRO A 414 -19.52 0.73 -9.85
C PRO A 414 -20.74 -0.08 -9.44
N ASP A 415 -20.81 -0.44 -8.16
CA ASP A 415 -21.95 -1.15 -7.57
C ASP A 415 -22.31 -0.56 -6.19
N GLU A 416 -23.47 0.10 -6.14
CA GLU A 416 -24.01 0.71 -4.92
C GLU A 416 -24.30 -0.33 -3.83
N SER A 417 -24.64 -1.58 -4.17
CA SER A 417 -24.92 -2.64 -3.19
C SER A 417 -23.68 -3.11 -2.42
N VAL A 418 -22.49 -2.87 -2.98
CA VAL A 418 -21.20 -3.17 -2.36
C VAL A 418 -20.66 -1.95 -1.60
N SER A 419 -21.18 -0.76 -1.90
CA SER A 419 -20.68 0.50 -1.36
C SER A 419 -20.99 0.65 0.13
N ILE A 420 -20.04 1.20 0.88
CA ILE A 420 -20.18 1.43 2.34
C ILE A 420 -19.87 2.90 2.66
N GLY A 421 -20.91 3.67 2.93
CA GLY A 421 -20.79 5.12 3.17
C GLY A 421 -20.24 5.83 1.95
N TRP A 422 -19.13 6.56 2.10
CA TRP A 422 -18.45 7.24 1.00
C TRP A 422 -17.53 6.31 0.18
N ARG A 423 -17.36 5.05 0.60
CA ARG A 423 -16.47 4.08 -0.07
C ARG A 423 -17.23 3.42 -1.21
N THR A 424 -16.84 3.72 -2.45
CA THR A 424 -17.44 3.12 -3.65
C THR A 424 -17.09 1.64 -3.76
N GLY A 425 -18.12 0.81 -3.91
CA GLY A 425 -18.02 -0.60 -4.27
C GLY A 425 -17.98 -0.79 -5.78
N TYR A 426 -17.30 -1.85 -6.23
CA TYR A 426 -17.13 -2.17 -7.64
C TYR A 426 -17.31 -3.66 -7.89
N ARG A 427 -17.90 -4.03 -9.03
CA ARG A 427 -17.89 -5.39 -9.56
C ARG A 427 -16.86 -5.55 -10.67
N LEU A 428 -16.05 -6.60 -10.58
CA LEU A 428 -15.12 -6.98 -11.63
C LEU A 428 -15.91 -7.51 -12.83
N GLN A 429 -15.57 -7.05 -14.02
CA GLN A 429 -16.11 -7.55 -15.29
C GLN A 429 -15.08 -8.42 -16.00
N SER A 430 -13.83 -7.97 -16.01
CA SER A 430 -12.73 -8.77 -16.53
C SER A 430 -11.38 -8.38 -15.92
N SER A 431 -10.44 -9.32 -15.96
CA SER A 431 -9.03 -9.06 -15.68
C SER A 431 -8.19 -9.59 -16.84
N VAL A 432 -7.41 -8.72 -17.47
CA VAL A 432 -6.59 -9.05 -18.62
C VAL A 432 -5.12 -9.02 -18.24
N TYR A 433 -4.39 -10.10 -18.51
CA TYR A 433 -2.98 -10.25 -18.18
C TYR A 433 -2.12 -10.01 -19.41
N TYR A 434 -1.08 -9.19 -19.25
CA TYR A 434 -0.21 -8.76 -20.32
C TYR A 434 1.25 -9.01 -19.99
N ARG A 435 2.05 -9.15 -21.04
CA ARG A 435 3.49 -8.92 -20.99
C ARG A 435 3.86 -7.83 -22.00
N LYS A 436 4.83 -7.00 -21.65
CA LYS A 436 5.38 -5.96 -22.53
C LYS A 436 6.88 -6.11 -22.63
N ASN A 437 7.40 -6.13 -23.85
CA ASN A 437 8.84 -6.09 -24.11
C ASN A 437 9.32 -4.63 -24.11
N LEU A 438 10.18 -4.26 -23.16
CA LEU A 438 10.65 -2.88 -22.98
C LEU A 438 11.55 -2.39 -24.12
N LYS A 439 12.21 -3.29 -24.87
CA LYS A 439 13.06 -2.91 -26.02
C LYS A 439 12.25 -2.55 -27.25
N THR A 440 11.16 -3.27 -27.50
CA THR A 440 10.32 -3.08 -28.70
C THR A 440 9.09 -2.20 -28.43
N GLY A 441 8.68 -2.09 -27.16
CA GLY A 441 7.45 -1.43 -26.75
C GLY A 441 6.18 -2.25 -27.00
N ILE A 442 6.30 -3.49 -27.54
CA ILE A 442 5.14 -4.32 -27.89
C ILE A 442 4.56 -4.97 -26.63
N SER A 443 3.25 -4.81 -26.45
CA SER A 443 2.44 -5.45 -25.41
C SER A 443 1.62 -6.60 -26.01
N GLU A 444 1.65 -7.76 -25.35
CA GLU A 444 0.96 -8.99 -25.77
C GLU A 444 0.01 -9.45 -24.66
N LYS A 445 -1.24 -9.78 -25.04
CA LYS A 445 -2.20 -10.41 -24.12
C LYS A 445 -1.81 -11.86 -23.88
N LEU A 446 -1.64 -12.23 -22.61
CA LEU A 446 -1.36 -13.61 -22.19
C LEU A 446 -2.67 -14.41 -22.09
N TYR A 447 -3.59 -13.92 -21.27
CA TYR A 447 -4.93 -14.48 -21.09
C TYR A 447 -5.87 -13.44 -20.47
N GLU A 448 -7.14 -13.79 -20.37
CA GLU A 448 -8.20 -12.94 -19.85
C GLU A 448 -9.19 -13.76 -19.03
N LEU A 449 -9.57 -13.22 -17.87
CA LEU A 449 -10.66 -13.73 -17.04
C LEU A 449 -11.89 -12.89 -17.37
N GLN A 450 -12.94 -13.51 -17.92
CA GLN A 450 -14.25 -12.87 -18.10
C GLN A 450 -15.19 -13.37 -17.00
N ILE A 451 -15.73 -12.44 -16.21
CA ILE A 451 -16.48 -12.72 -14.98
C ILE A 451 -17.99 -12.80 -15.23
#